data_AF-A0A9W9WAW4-F1
#
_entry.id   AF-A0A9W9WAW4-F1
#
_cell.length_a   1.000
_cell.length_b   1.000
_cell.length_c   1.000
_cell.angle_alpha   90.00
_cell.angle_beta   90.00
_cell.angle_gamma   90.00
#
_symmetry.space_group_name_H-M   'P 1'
#
loop_
_entity.id
_entity.type
_entity.pdbx_description
1 polymer ?
#
loop_
_entity_poly.entity_id
_entity_poly.type
_entity_poly.pdbx_seq_one_letter_code
_entity_poly.pdbx_strand_id
1 'polypeptide(L)'
;MLCPNLCGMASLPERALTSATPNVWIELANPKDNVYTTSDEVRGYIKIEVEREIPLEKIDITLEGISSTSLSRAIAFVPGRKGILPEPTNELDYPRIQTLLPGQQYQLPFTFVVPEQILPQCCTHETRNAGVKNAHLRLPPTLGTGPTPFWNLRSTPDDSPEMCRIQYGVRVQMYGKSSPEPICDLSQDIRVLPATAQSEKADDPSVLYMLKEQALTSGLGRREHGNLEISATKPTPIDLQTTKTALQLHLRFDPIKNELPPRLSSLKCNLNTSTFYATVPWENYPTQNDITPLQVDREVYEKTMSLSSLDLSSVKWEKLPSFSAIYQGKLKNDDESDASFIPSEEQIESWDQCSYTATVTVPIILPSKKDFLPTFHSCSVSRSYALDISLGHRMSSSSGLCGSSTSLSVPVEMVYSGKQ
;
A
#
# COMPACT_ATOMS: atom_id res chain seq x y z
N MET A 1 -0.82 -35.51 41.32
CA MET A 1 -0.42 -34.37 42.17
C MET A 1 1.10 -34.28 42.12
N LEU A 2 1.61 -33.14 41.61
CA LEU A 2 3.00 -32.63 41.64
C LEU A 2 4.08 -33.36 40.81
N CYS A 3 4.52 -32.67 39.74
CA CYS A 3 5.74 -32.87 38.96
C CYS A 3 6.98 -32.32 39.74
N PRO A 4 8.26 -32.59 39.35
CA PRO A 4 8.82 -32.08 38.08
C PRO A 4 9.77 -33.06 37.36
N ASN A 5 9.54 -33.27 36.05
CA ASN A 5 10.51 -33.92 35.17
C ASN A 5 11.29 -32.85 34.38
N LEU A 6 12.57 -32.76 34.71
CA LEU A 6 13.74 -32.54 33.85
C LEU A 6 13.54 -31.71 32.57
N CYS A 7 13.97 -30.45 32.67
CA CYS A 7 14.35 -29.60 31.56
C CYS A 7 15.58 -30.21 30.86
N GLY A 8 15.38 -30.80 29.67
CA GLY A 8 16.46 -31.22 28.79
C GLY A 8 17.13 -30.00 28.18
N MET A 9 18.27 -29.57 28.75
CA MET A 9 19.21 -28.71 28.04
C MET A 9 19.82 -29.54 26.92
N ALA A 10 19.42 -29.27 25.66
CA ALA A 10 20.19 -29.69 24.51
C ALA A 10 21.47 -28.84 24.49
N SER A 11 22.55 -29.38 25.05
CA SER A 11 23.90 -28.83 24.94
C SER A 11 24.30 -28.80 23.47
N LEU A 12 24.46 -27.59 22.92
CA LEU A 12 25.20 -27.39 21.68
C LEU A 12 26.63 -27.94 21.88
N PRO A 13 27.24 -28.57 20.86
CA PRO A 13 28.60 -29.05 20.98
C PRO A 13 29.54 -27.87 21.20
N GLU A 14 30.44 -28.05 22.17
CA GLU A 14 31.52 -27.14 22.52
C GLU A 14 32.43 -26.94 21.30
N ARG A 15 32.12 -25.91 20.49
CA ARG A 15 32.99 -25.46 19.41
C ARG A 15 34.25 -24.89 20.07
N ALA A 16 35.39 -25.48 19.72
CA ALA A 16 36.70 -25.10 20.21
C ALA A 16 36.91 -23.57 20.28
N LEU A 17 37.29 -23.10 21.47
CA LEU A 17 37.73 -21.74 21.76
C LEU A 17 39.02 -21.40 20.99
N THR A 18 38.96 -20.90 19.75
CA THR A 18 40.15 -20.31 19.08
C THR A 18 39.92 -19.12 18.15
N SER A 19 38.71 -18.60 17.90
CA SER A 19 38.56 -17.34 17.13
C SER A 19 38.24 -16.16 18.05
N ALA A 20 39.20 -15.25 18.21
CA ALA A 20 38.95 -13.95 18.83
C ALA A 20 37.95 -13.19 17.96
N THR A 21 36.76 -12.91 18.49
CA THR A 21 35.74 -12.12 17.80
C THR A 21 35.91 -10.64 18.17
N PRO A 22 35.94 -9.72 17.20
CA PRO A 22 35.97 -8.29 17.52
C PRO A 22 34.66 -7.86 18.17
N ASN A 23 34.74 -6.91 19.11
CA ASN A 23 33.57 -6.21 19.64
C ASN A 23 33.25 -5.04 18.70
N VAL A 24 32.02 -4.99 18.21
CA VAL A 24 31.63 -4.09 17.11
C VAL A 24 30.27 -3.46 17.41
N TRP A 25 30.17 -2.17 17.12
CA TRP A 25 28.92 -1.41 17.25
C TRP A 25 28.73 -0.49 16.06
N ILE A 26 27.47 -0.30 15.67
CA ILE A 26 27.06 0.66 14.63
C ILE A 26 26.30 1.79 15.32
N GLU A 27 26.81 3.02 15.21
CA GLU A 27 26.17 4.20 15.76
C GLU A 27 25.69 5.13 14.64
N LEU A 28 24.37 5.31 14.55
CA LEU A 28 23.75 6.26 13.63
C LEU A 28 23.80 7.68 14.22
N ALA A 29 24.14 8.66 13.40
CA ALA A 29 24.32 10.05 13.83
C ALA A 29 23.01 10.71 14.35
N ASN A 30 21.84 10.23 13.91
CA ASN A 30 20.55 10.82 14.27
C ASN A 30 19.54 9.76 14.78
N PRO A 31 19.70 9.28 16.03
CA PRO A 31 19.03 8.07 16.52
C PRO A 31 17.55 8.26 16.92
N LYS A 32 16.99 9.47 16.90
CA LYS A 32 15.69 9.74 17.56
C LYS A 32 14.50 9.06 16.91
N ASP A 33 14.50 8.89 15.58
CA ASP A 33 13.41 8.18 14.88
C ASP A 33 13.91 7.09 13.92
N ASN A 34 15.18 7.10 13.51
CA ASN A 34 15.76 6.18 12.51
C ASN A 34 14.88 5.99 11.25
N VAL A 35 14.06 7.01 10.92
CA VAL A 35 13.22 7.04 9.72
C VAL A 35 13.88 7.90 8.65
N TYR A 36 14.12 7.31 7.50
CA TYR A 36 14.77 7.91 6.35
C TYR A 36 13.81 7.90 5.16
N THR A 37 13.83 8.94 4.34
CA THR A 37 13.13 8.99 3.06
C THR A 37 14.13 8.97 1.90
N THR A 38 13.63 8.93 0.66
CA THR A 38 14.48 9.01 -0.53
C THR A 38 15.33 10.27 -0.49
N SER A 39 16.60 10.14 -0.87
CA SER A 39 17.62 11.19 -0.83
C SER A 39 18.07 11.62 0.58
N ASP A 40 17.51 11.06 1.65
CA ASP A 40 18.07 11.24 3.00
C ASP A 40 19.47 10.58 3.09
N GLU A 41 20.34 11.20 3.88
CA GLU A 41 21.66 10.67 4.19
C GLU A 41 21.64 9.84 5.48
N VAL A 42 22.05 8.57 5.37
CA VAL A 42 22.30 7.67 6.50
C VAL A 42 23.77 7.80 6.88
N ARG A 43 24.05 8.58 7.94
CA ARG A 43 25.41 8.82 8.45
C ARG A 43 25.63 8.16 9.79
N GLY A 44 26.84 7.69 10.02
CA GLY A 44 27.21 7.07 11.29
C GLY A 44 28.66 6.65 11.35
N TYR A 45 28.98 5.87 12.39
CA TYR A 45 30.31 5.33 12.60
C TYR A 45 30.22 3.88 13.08
N ILE A 46 31.21 3.09 12.69
CA ILE A 46 31.45 1.76 13.24
C ILE A 46 32.55 1.88 14.27
N LYS A 47 32.28 1.40 15.48
CA LYS A 47 33.28 1.29 16.54
C LYS A 47 33.75 -0.15 16.62
N ILE A 48 35.06 -0.35 16.63
CA ILE A 48 35.68 -1.68 16.72
C ILE A 48 36.70 -1.66 17.86
N GLU A 49 36.57 -2.67 18.73
CA GLU A 49 37.50 -2.96 19.81
C GLU A 49 37.86 -4.44 19.80
N VAL A 50 39.11 -4.78 20.10
CA VAL A 50 39.57 -6.17 20.13
C VAL A 50 40.33 -6.45 21.42
N GLU A 51 40.18 -7.67 21.92
CA GLU A 51 40.94 -8.15 23.09
C GLU A 51 42.29 -8.76 22.69
N ARG A 52 42.42 -9.17 21.42
CA ARG A 52 43.62 -9.80 20.85
C ARG A 52 43.90 -9.24 19.47
N GLU A 53 45.13 -9.40 19.00
CA GLU A 53 45.50 -9.04 17.64
C GLU A 53 44.70 -9.88 16.63
N ILE A 54 44.02 -9.22 15.69
CA ILE A 54 43.22 -9.88 14.65
C ILE A 54 43.70 -9.40 13.27
N PRO A 55 44.37 -10.28 12.49
CA PRO A 55 44.69 -10.00 11.10
C PRO A 55 43.41 -9.96 10.24
N LEU A 56 43.18 -8.82 9.58
CA LEU A 56 42.05 -8.59 8.69
C LEU A 56 42.47 -8.72 7.22
N GLU A 57 41.56 -9.25 6.42
CA GLU A 57 41.63 -9.21 4.96
C GLU A 57 40.85 -8.02 4.42
N LYS A 58 39.58 -7.89 4.86
CA LYS A 58 38.68 -6.82 4.42
C LYS A 58 37.61 -6.50 5.46
N ILE A 59 37.11 -5.27 5.36
CA ILE A 59 35.94 -4.77 6.10
C ILE A 59 34.97 -4.25 5.04
N ASP A 60 33.79 -4.85 4.96
CA ASP A 60 32.73 -4.44 4.04
C ASP A 60 31.63 -3.71 4.85
N ILE A 61 31.27 -2.52 4.39
CA ILE A 61 30.22 -1.69 5.01
C ILE A 61 29.20 -1.40 3.92
N THR A 62 27.98 -1.90 4.09
CA THR A 62 26.95 -1.85 3.05
C THR A 62 25.64 -1.33 3.62
N LEU A 63 24.84 -0.69 2.76
CA LEU A 63 23.42 -0.44 3.02
C LEU A 63 22.62 -1.50 2.26
N GLU A 64 21.95 -2.39 2.99
CA GLU A 64 21.21 -3.51 2.40
C GLU A 64 19.69 -3.29 2.53
N GLY A 65 18.95 -3.72 1.51
CA GLY A 65 17.49 -3.86 1.54
C GLY A 65 17.10 -5.32 1.32
N ILE A 66 16.35 -5.92 2.24
CA ILE A 66 15.96 -7.33 2.16
C ILE A 66 14.43 -7.42 2.14
N SER A 67 13.89 -8.06 1.10
CA SER A 67 12.47 -8.41 1.02
C SER A 67 12.29 -9.92 1.21
N SER A 68 11.51 -10.34 2.19
CA SER A 68 11.19 -11.75 2.45
C SER A 68 9.68 -11.99 2.39
N THR A 69 9.29 -13.15 1.89
CA THR A 69 7.91 -13.59 1.77
C THR A 69 7.79 -15.07 2.11
N SER A 70 6.84 -15.45 2.95
CA SER A 70 6.44 -16.81 3.24
C SER A 70 4.97 -17.00 2.90
N LEU A 71 4.60 -18.06 2.20
CA LEU A 71 3.21 -18.33 1.83
C LEU A 71 2.62 -19.40 2.75
N SER A 72 1.38 -19.19 3.17
CA SER A 72 0.68 -20.10 4.08
C SER A 72 0.43 -21.47 3.45
N ARG A 73 0.23 -21.50 2.12
CA ARG A 73 -0.10 -22.71 1.36
C ARG A 73 1.09 -23.39 0.68
N ALA A 74 2.29 -22.82 0.77
CA ALA A 74 3.50 -23.41 0.18
C ALA A 74 4.27 -24.24 1.22
N ILE A 75 4.75 -25.43 0.83
CA ILE A 75 5.66 -26.26 1.64
C ILE A 75 7.08 -25.66 1.68
N ALA A 76 7.34 -24.61 0.88
CA ALA A 76 8.65 -23.99 0.72
C ALA A 76 8.67 -22.56 1.29
N PHE A 77 9.58 -22.34 2.24
CA PHE A 77 10.05 -21.01 2.60
C PHE A 77 10.95 -20.51 1.46
N VAL A 78 10.64 -19.33 0.90
CA VAL A 78 11.54 -18.70 -0.08
C VAL A 78 12.40 -17.69 0.67
N PRO A 79 13.72 -17.93 0.79
CA PRO A 79 14.63 -16.98 1.43
C PRO A 79 14.56 -15.63 0.73
N GLY A 80 14.62 -14.55 1.53
CA GLY A 80 14.38 -13.21 1.04
C GLY A 80 15.33 -12.79 -0.10
N ARG A 81 14.80 -12.01 -1.05
CA ARG A 81 15.61 -11.36 -2.07
C ARG A 81 16.39 -10.23 -1.42
N LYS A 82 17.72 -10.33 -1.46
CA LYS A 82 18.63 -9.25 -1.06
C LYS A 82 18.79 -8.28 -2.23
N GLY A 83 18.32 -7.06 -2.06
CA GLY A 83 18.67 -5.92 -2.90
C GLY A 83 19.83 -5.19 -2.27
N ILE A 84 20.94 -5.07 -2.99
CA ILE A 84 22.07 -4.24 -2.57
C ILE A 84 21.74 -2.81 -3.03
N LEU A 85 21.72 -1.86 -2.10
CA LEU A 85 21.58 -0.43 -2.42
C LEU A 85 22.97 0.13 -2.79
N PRO A 86 23.03 1.30 -3.45
CA PRO A 86 24.30 1.88 -3.87
C PRO A 86 25.31 1.97 -2.73
N GLU A 87 26.56 1.63 -3.05
CA GLU A 87 27.73 1.74 -2.18
C GLU A 87 27.94 3.18 -1.68
N PRO A 88 28.73 3.38 -0.60
CA PRO A 88 28.85 4.70 0.01
C PRO A 88 29.38 5.72 -0.99
N THR A 89 28.83 6.94 -0.95
CA THR A 89 29.06 7.98 -1.98
C THR A 89 30.49 8.52 -1.96
N ASN A 90 31.24 8.26 -0.88
CA ASN A 90 32.67 8.44 -0.84
C ASN A 90 33.33 7.09 -1.01
N GLU A 91 34.24 6.95 -1.97
CA GLU A 91 35.34 5.99 -1.85
C GLU A 91 36.04 6.35 -0.55
N LEU A 92 35.71 5.62 0.51
CA LEU A 92 36.27 5.87 1.81
C LEU A 92 37.74 5.45 1.71
N ASP A 93 38.63 6.44 1.70
CA ASP A 93 40.05 6.29 1.99
C ASP A 93 40.20 5.87 3.46
N TYR A 94 39.61 4.73 3.81
CA TYR A 94 39.91 4.09 5.06
C TYR A 94 41.39 3.71 5.00
N PRO A 95 42.19 4.01 6.05
CA PRO A 95 43.49 3.38 6.16
C PRO A 95 43.26 1.88 5.97
N ARG A 96 44.01 1.21 5.09
CA ARG A 96 43.88 -0.24 4.91
C ARG A 96 44.25 -0.91 6.23
N ILE A 97 43.25 -1.14 7.09
CA ILE A 97 43.42 -1.81 8.37
C ILE A 97 43.67 -3.27 8.08
N GLN A 98 44.94 -3.66 8.08
CA GLN A 98 45.35 -5.05 7.86
C GLN A 98 45.33 -5.88 9.15
N THR A 99 45.34 -5.21 10.30
CA THR A 99 45.37 -5.85 11.62
C THR A 99 44.71 -4.93 12.65
N LEU A 100 43.82 -5.48 13.48
CA LEU A 100 43.26 -4.83 14.66
C LEU A 100 44.12 -5.17 15.88
N LEU A 101 44.50 -4.18 16.68
CA LEU A 101 45.36 -4.33 17.85
C LEU A 101 44.59 -4.07 19.16
N PRO A 102 44.88 -4.83 20.24
CA PRO A 102 44.29 -4.59 21.55
C PRO A 102 44.62 -3.19 22.09
N GLY A 103 43.65 -2.58 22.78
CA GLY A 103 43.79 -1.24 23.36
C GLY A 103 43.69 -0.10 22.35
N GLN A 104 43.56 -0.39 21.05
CA GLN A 104 43.25 0.60 20.04
C GLN A 104 41.75 0.60 19.74
N GLN A 105 41.15 1.80 19.74
CA GLN A 105 39.77 2.00 19.30
C GLN A 105 39.79 2.44 17.83
N TYR A 106 39.10 1.69 16.98
CA TYR A 106 38.93 2.04 15.57
C TYR A 106 37.53 2.62 15.36
N GLN A 107 37.47 3.74 14.64
CA GLN A 107 36.23 4.41 14.30
C GLN A 107 36.17 4.64 12.79
N LEU A 108 35.26 3.95 12.11
CA LEU A 108 35.10 4.02 10.65
C LEU A 108 33.82 4.81 10.33
N PRO A 109 33.91 6.05 9.80
CA PRO A 109 32.73 6.79 9.38
C PRO A 109 32.10 6.17 8.15
N PHE A 110 30.77 6.17 8.03
CA PHE A 110 30.08 5.83 6.79
C PHE A 110 29.03 6.87 6.45
N THR A 111 28.71 6.98 5.15
CA THR A 111 27.61 7.81 4.65
C THR A 111 27.01 7.14 3.43
N PHE A 112 25.71 6.90 3.48
CA PHE A 112 24.92 6.39 2.38
C PHE A 112 23.80 7.38 2.05
N VAL A 113 23.38 7.40 0.80
CA VAL A 113 22.18 8.12 0.37
C VAL A 113 21.10 7.08 0.07
N VAL A 114 19.90 7.26 0.63
CA VAL A 114 18.76 6.39 0.30
C VAL A 114 18.35 6.66 -1.15
N PRO A 115 18.44 5.69 -2.07
CA PRO A 115 18.17 5.95 -3.48
C PRO A 115 16.66 6.04 -3.75
N GLU A 116 16.29 6.73 -4.83
CA GLU A 116 14.90 6.72 -5.33
C GLU A 116 14.51 5.38 -5.96
N GLN A 117 15.48 4.73 -6.60
CA GLN A 117 15.30 3.47 -7.31
C GLN A 117 16.34 2.44 -6.87
N ILE A 118 15.92 1.18 -6.79
CA ILE A 118 16.83 0.04 -6.68
C ILE A 118 17.51 -0.21 -8.02
N LEU A 119 18.64 -0.91 -7.98
CA LEU A 119 19.43 -1.15 -9.17
C LEU A 119 18.64 -2.00 -10.19
N PRO A 120 18.77 -1.75 -11.51
CA PRO A 120 17.98 -2.44 -12.54
C PRO A 120 18.03 -3.97 -12.47
N GLN A 121 19.16 -4.55 -12.05
CA GLN A 121 19.33 -5.99 -11.89
C GLN A 121 18.47 -6.63 -10.78
N CYS A 122 17.89 -5.82 -9.88
CA CYS A 122 16.96 -6.33 -8.87
C CYS A 122 15.59 -6.71 -9.47
N CYS A 123 15.30 -6.23 -10.69
CA CYS A 123 14.14 -6.62 -11.47
C CYS A 123 14.60 -7.01 -12.88
N THR A 124 14.92 -8.29 -13.10
CA THR A 124 15.34 -8.81 -14.41
C THR A 124 14.24 -9.55 -15.16
N HIS A 125 13.08 -9.79 -14.52
CA HIS A 125 11.97 -10.50 -15.14
C HIS A 125 11.19 -9.62 -16.14
N GLU A 126 10.46 -10.27 -17.03
CA GLU A 126 9.56 -9.60 -17.97
C GLU A 126 8.33 -9.02 -17.26
N THR A 127 7.90 -7.83 -17.66
CA THR A 127 6.74 -7.14 -17.07
C THR A 127 5.78 -6.73 -18.16
N ARG A 128 4.48 -6.72 -17.86
CA ARG A 128 3.40 -6.40 -18.82
C ARG A 128 3.58 -5.07 -19.53
N ASN A 129 4.15 -4.06 -18.86
CA ASN A 129 4.50 -2.78 -19.46
C ASN A 129 5.65 -2.09 -18.69
N ALA A 130 6.21 -1.04 -19.28
CA ALA A 130 7.29 -0.25 -18.67
C ALA A 130 6.88 0.47 -17.37
N GLY A 131 5.60 0.78 -17.19
CA GLY A 131 5.09 1.38 -15.95
C GLY A 131 5.24 0.44 -14.75
N VAL A 132 4.91 -0.83 -14.94
CA VAL A 132 5.11 -1.89 -13.94
C VAL A 132 6.61 -2.07 -13.65
N LYS A 133 7.45 -2.10 -14.69
CA LYS A 133 8.90 -2.18 -14.53
C LYS A 133 9.45 -1.04 -13.67
N ASN A 134 9.08 0.19 -14.00
CA ASN A 134 9.50 1.38 -13.26
C ASN A 134 8.98 1.35 -11.82
N ALA A 135 7.75 0.85 -11.61
CA ALA A 135 7.22 0.69 -10.27
C ALA A 135 8.04 -0.32 -9.44
N HIS A 136 8.39 -1.49 -10.01
CA HIS A 136 9.23 -2.50 -9.34
C HIS A 136 10.64 -2.00 -8.99
N LEU A 137 11.15 -1.02 -9.73
CA LEU A 137 12.44 -0.41 -9.47
C LEU A 137 12.36 0.74 -8.45
N ARG A 138 11.19 1.23 -8.07
CA ARG A 138 11.09 2.20 -6.96
C ARG A 138 11.41 1.52 -5.64
N LEU A 139 12.09 2.23 -4.75
CA LEU A 139 12.39 1.72 -3.41
C LEU A 139 11.07 1.47 -2.65
N PRO A 140 10.79 0.26 -2.15
CA PRO A 140 9.60 0.01 -1.34
C PRO A 140 9.79 0.52 0.11
N PRO A 141 8.72 0.89 0.82
CA PRO A 141 8.79 1.22 2.23
C PRO A 141 9.19 0.01 3.09
N THR A 142 9.77 0.27 4.26
CA THR A 142 9.90 -0.72 5.32
C THR A 142 8.52 -1.30 5.65
N LEU A 143 8.44 -2.62 5.71
CA LEU A 143 7.19 -3.37 5.88
C LEU A 143 7.38 -4.46 6.94
N GLY A 144 6.47 -4.50 7.90
CA GLY A 144 6.43 -5.46 9.00
C GLY A 144 7.23 -4.99 10.23
N THR A 145 6.74 -5.32 11.42
CA THR A 145 7.49 -5.20 12.66
C THR A 145 8.35 -6.44 12.88
N GLY A 146 9.68 -6.27 12.91
CA GLY A 146 10.61 -7.38 13.14
C GLY A 146 10.60 -7.85 14.61
N PRO A 147 10.62 -9.17 14.89
CA PRO A 147 11.05 -9.71 16.17
C PRO A 147 12.57 -9.92 16.12
N THR A 148 13.33 -8.84 16.05
CA THR A 148 14.79 -8.91 16.25
C THR A 148 15.11 -8.25 17.58
N PRO A 149 15.94 -8.86 18.45
CA PRO A 149 16.27 -8.30 19.77
C PRO A 149 16.97 -6.92 19.72
N PHE A 150 17.28 -6.42 18.52
CA PHE A 150 17.92 -5.15 18.23
C PHE A 150 16.95 -4.06 17.71
N TRP A 151 15.65 -4.37 17.64
CA TRP A 151 14.61 -3.37 17.42
C TRP A 151 14.48 -2.49 18.67
N ASN A 152 15.18 -1.36 18.67
CA ASN A 152 14.97 -0.26 19.63
C ASN A 152 14.01 0.81 19.08
N LEU A 153 13.54 0.68 17.84
CA LEU A 153 12.54 1.59 17.30
C LEU A 153 11.23 1.34 18.04
N ARG A 154 10.62 2.37 18.62
CA ARG A 154 9.26 2.26 19.17
C ARG A 154 8.25 2.58 18.08
N SER A 155 8.25 1.88 16.94
CA SER A 155 7.20 2.15 15.95
C SER A 155 5.91 1.44 16.34
N THR A 156 4.80 2.11 16.05
CA THR A 156 3.48 1.48 16.20
C THR A 156 3.41 0.30 15.24
N PRO A 157 2.74 -0.81 15.60
CA PRO A 157 2.63 -1.93 14.68
C PRO A 157 1.99 -1.46 13.39
N ASP A 158 2.73 -1.58 12.28
CA ASP A 158 2.12 -1.46 10.97
C ASP A 158 1.15 -2.65 10.81
N ASP A 159 0.06 -2.45 10.09
CA ASP A 159 -0.97 -3.48 9.92
C ASP A 159 -0.54 -4.57 8.91
N SER A 160 0.75 -4.89 8.92
CA SER A 160 1.39 -5.75 7.94
C SER A 160 1.29 -7.22 8.31
N PRO A 161 1.11 -8.10 7.32
CA PRO A 161 1.09 -9.53 7.57
C PRO A 161 2.48 -9.99 7.99
N GLU A 162 2.54 -10.96 8.90
CA GLU A 162 3.80 -11.59 9.31
C GLU A 162 4.53 -12.26 8.12
N MET A 163 3.75 -12.64 7.12
CA MET A 163 4.15 -13.39 5.92
C MET A 163 5.02 -12.60 4.94
N CYS A 164 5.11 -11.27 5.04
CA CYS A 164 6.02 -10.51 4.19
C CYS A 164 6.69 -9.39 4.98
N ARG A 165 7.99 -9.22 4.75
CA ARG A 165 8.82 -8.21 5.41
C ARG A 165 9.73 -7.52 4.42
N ILE A 166 9.93 -6.22 4.62
CA ILE A 166 10.90 -5.41 3.87
C ILE A 166 11.71 -4.65 4.91
N GLN A 167 13.00 -4.99 5.01
CA GLN A 167 13.92 -4.44 6.00
C GLN A 167 15.07 -3.73 5.31
N TYR A 168 15.54 -2.66 5.95
CA TYR A 168 16.73 -1.94 5.53
C TYR A 168 17.67 -1.82 6.71
N GLY A 169 18.97 -1.87 6.45
CA GLY A 169 19.96 -1.74 7.51
C GLY A 169 21.36 -1.47 6.98
N VAL A 170 22.16 -0.83 7.83
CA VAL A 170 23.60 -0.73 7.63
C VAL A 170 24.22 -2.00 8.16
N ARG A 171 24.95 -2.73 7.31
CA ARG A 171 25.59 -3.99 7.65
C ARG A 171 27.10 -3.85 7.58
N VAL A 172 27.78 -4.46 8.54
CA VAL A 172 29.22 -4.53 8.65
C VAL A 172 29.64 -5.98 8.66
N GLN A 173 30.48 -6.36 7.71
CA GLN A 173 31.07 -7.69 7.65
C GLN A 173 32.59 -7.57 7.68
N MET A 174 33.23 -8.28 8.61
CA MET A 174 34.69 -8.34 8.71
C MET A 174 35.18 -9.74 8.41
N TYR A 175 36.23 -9.82 7.60
CA TYR A 175 36.81 -11.08 7.16
C TYR A 175 38.26 -11.17 7.63
N GLY A 176 38.58 -12.25 8.32
CA GLY A 176 39.95 -12.58 8.69
C GLY A 176 40.65 -13.33 7.56
N LYS A 177 41.99 -13.29 7.53
CA LYS A 177 42.80 -13.94 6.46
C LYS A 177 42.69 -15.47 6.41
N SER A 178 42.13 -16.09 7.45
CA SER A 178 42.17 -17.55 7.64
C SER A 178 40.90 -18.28 7.21
N SER A 179 39.79 -17.57 6.94
CA SER A 179 38.50 -18.16 6.62
C SER A 179 37.70 -17.27 5.67
N PRO A 180 36.94 -17.84 4.73
CA PRO A 180 36.00 -17.08 3.90
C PRO A 180 34.75 -16.65 4.66
N GLU A 181 34.47 -17.23 5.84
CA GLU A 181 33.36 -16.81 6.69
C GLU A 181 33.70 -15.50 7.44
N PRO A 182 32.73 -14.58 7.60
CA PRO A 182 32.96 -13.36 8.34
C PRO A 182 33.25 -13.67 9.81
N ILE A 183 34.32 -13.09 10.35
CA ILE A 183 34.63 -13.13 11.79
C ILE A 183 33.71 -12.22 12.61
N CYS A 184 32.99 -11.32 11.94
CA CYS A 184 31.91 -10.52 12.48
C CYS A 184 30.92 -10.16 11.37
N ASP A 185 29.64 -10.26 11.66
CA ASP A 185 28.53 -9.87 10.80
C ASP A 185 27.47 -9.19 11.68
N LEU A 186 27.38 -7.86 11.57
CA LEU A 186 26.50 -7.03 12.37
C LEU A 186 25.66 -6.14 11.47
N SER A 187 24.36 -6.05 11.74
CA SER A 187 23.44 -5.15 11.03
C SER A 187 22.69 -4.25 12.00
N GLN A 188 22.53 -2.98 11.63
CA GLN A 188 21.71 -2.01 12.33
C GLN A 188 20.56 -1.57 11.42
N ASP A 189 19.35 -1.98 11.79
CA ASP A 189 18.15 -1.69 11.01
C ASP A 189 17.77 -0.21 11.05
N ILE A 190 17.23 0.27 9.94
CA ILE A 190 16.64 1.60 9.74
C ILE A 190 15.25 1.46 9.12
N ARG A 191 14.38 2.45 9.36
CA ARG A 191 13.07 2.55 8.71
C ARG A 191 13.20 3.44 7.48
N VAL A 192 12.76 2.95 6.34
CA VAL A 192 12.70 3.72 5.09
C VAL A 192 11.25 3.96 4.72
N LEU A 193 10.89 5.23 4.52
CA LEU A 193 9.59 5.69 4.03
C LEU A 193 9.83 6.53 2.76
N PRO A 194 9.85 5.88 1.57
CA PRO A 194 10.18 6.54 0.31
C PRO A 194 9.21 7.67 -0.02
N ALA A 195 9.73 8.79 -0.51
CA ALA A 195 8.86 9.84 -1.03
C ALA A 195 8.25 9.36 -2.35
N THR A 196 6.97 9.61 -2.54
CA THR A 196 6.31 9.29 -3.80
C THR A 196 6.58 10.41 -4.78
N ALA A 197 7.41 10.17 -5.79
CA ALA A 197 7.54 11.08 -6.92
C ALA A 197 6.15 11.30 -7.54
N GLN A 198 5.72 12.56 -7.61
CA GLN A 198 4.43 12.93 -8.16
C GLN A 198 4.36 12.43 -9.61
N SER A 199 3.45 11.52 -9.91
CA SER A 199 3.30 10.98 -11.26
C SER A 199 2.83 12.09 -12.19
N GLU A 200 3.66 12.50 -13.16
CA GLU A 200 3.32 13.51 -14.18
C GLU A 200 2.39 12.98 -15.28
N LYS A 201 1.95 11.72 -15.21
CA LYS A 201 1.10 11.14 -16.26
C LYS A 201 -0.38 11.38 -15.98
N ALA A 202 -1.06 11.96 -16.97
CA ALA A 202 -2.50 11.97 -17.06
C ALA A 202 -3.00 10.51 -17.12
N ASP A 203 -3.58 10.05 -16.02
CA ASP A 203 -4.34 8.80 -16.00
C ASP A 203 -5.46 8.88 -17.07
N ASP A 204 -5.74 7.78 -17.75
CA ASP A 204 -6.88 7.68 -18.66
C ASP A 204 -8.16 7.99 -17.87
N PRO A 205 -9.01 8.94 -18.32
CA PRO A 205 -10.23 9.32 -17.60
C PRO A 205 -11.18 8.15 -17.35
N SER A 206 -11.15 7.10 -18.18
CA SER A 206 -11.94 5.88 -17.97
C SER A 206 -11.49 5.07 -16.75
N VAL A 207 -10.22 5.17 -16.36
CA VAL A 207 -9.63 4.48 -15.19
C VAL A 207 -9.88 5.27 -13.90
N LEU A 208 -10.20 6.56 -14.01
CA LEU A 208 -10.54 7.42 -12.88
C LEU A 208 -12.02 7.29 -12.49
N TYR A 209 -12.88 6.84 -13.39
CA TYR A 209 -14.33 6.79 -13.15
C TYR A 209 -14.78 5.40 -12.69
N MET A 210 -15.34 5.32 -11.49
CA MET A 210 -15.96 4.11 -10.96
C MET A 210 -17.47 4.22 -11.09
N LEU A 211 -18.11 3.18 -11.63
CA LEU A 211 -19.55 3.11 -11.87
C LEU A 211 -20.12 1.80 -11.35
N LYS A 212 -21.22 1.89 -10.59
CA LYS A 212 -22.01 0.73 -10.19
C LYS A 212 -23.47 0.98 -10.44
N GLU A 213 -24.07 0.11 -11.25
CA GLU A 213 -25.51 0.06 -11.45
C GLU A 213 -26.13 -1.09 -10.65
N GLN A 214 -27.30 -0.84 -10.07
CA GLN A 214 -28.05 -1.81 -9.31
C GLN A 214 -29.56 -1.61 -9.51
N ALA A 215 -30.22 -2.64 -10.07
CA ALA A 215 -31.67 -2.69 -10.13
C ALA A 215 -32.27 -2.77 -8.71
N LEU A 216 -33.17 -1.83 -8.41
CA LEU A 216 -33.87 -1.77 -7.14
C LEU A 216 -35.15 -2.59 -7.21
N THR A 217 -35.22 -3.66 -6.40
CA THR A 217 -36.36 -4.58 -6.36
C THR A 217 -36.87 -4.76 -4.92
N SER A 218 -38.15 -5.06 -4.76
CA SER A 218 -38.74 -5.30 -3.42
C SER A 218 -39.75 -6.45 -3.38
N GLY A 219 -39.88 -7.08 -2.20
CA GLY A 219 -40.91 -8.07 -1.88
C GLY A 219 -40.61 -9.48 -2.41
N LEU A 220 -41.42 -10.48 -2.01
CA LEU A 220 -41.27 -11.88 -2.43
C LEU A 220 -41.43 -12.06 -3.95
N GLY A 221 -42.14 -11.16 -4.62
CA GLY A 221 -42.33 -11.15 -6.07
C GLY A 221 -41.30 -10.33 -6.87
N ARG A 222 -40.24 -9.81 -6.24
CA ARG A 222 -39.20 -8.96 -6.88
C ARG A 222 -39.76 -7.87 -7.79
N ARG A 223 -40.71 -7.08 -7.30
CA ARG A 223 -41.20 -5.91 -8.03
C ARG A 223 -40.03 -4.96 -8.28
N GLU A 224 -39.79 -4.62 -9.54
CA GLU A 224 -38.76 -3.66 -9.96
C GLU A 224 -39.27 -2.22 -9.81
N HIS A 225 -38.41 -1.33 -9.35
CA HIS A 225 -38.74 0.09 -9.14
C HIS A 225 -37.91 1.04 -10.00
N GLY A 226 -36.75 0.60 -10.47
CA GLY A 226 -35.81 1.43 -11.21
C GLY A 226 -34.37 0.95 -11.04
N ASN A 227 -33.45 1.64 -11.70
CA ASN A 227 -32.01 1.39 -11.59
C ASN A 227 -31.37 2.50 -10.76
N LEU A 228 -30.57 2.12 -9.76
CA LEU A 228 -29.72 3.05 -9.02
C LEU A 228 -28.29 2.91 -9.54
N GLU A 229 -27.78 4.02 -10.04
CA GLU A 229 -26.40 4.20 -10.44
C GLU A 229 -25.67 4.99 -9.34
N ILE A 230 -24.49 4.50 -8.96
CA ILE A 230 -23.55 5.18 -8.08
C ILE A 230 -22.25 5.33 -8.86
N SER A 231 -21.76 6.56 -8.96
CA SER A 231 -20.47 6.82 -9.55
C SER A 231 -19.59 7.71 -8.70
N ALA A 232 -18.28 7.56 -8.91
CA ALA A 232 -17.27 8.32 -8.21
C ALA A 232 -16.05 8.50 -9.11
N THR A 233 -15.35 9.61 -8.95
CA THR A 233 -14.01 9.77 -9.53
C THR A 233 -12.97 9.38 -8.48
N LYS A 234 -11.88 8.71 -8.89
CA LYS A 234 -10.72 8.41 -8.07
C LYS A 234 -10.29 9.71 -7.36
N PRO A 235 -10.24 9.73 -6.02
CA PRO A 235 -9.89 10.93 -5.29
C PRO A 235 -8.42 11.28 -5.52
N THR A 236 -8.05 12.53 -5.23
CA THR A 236 -6.63 12.90 -5.19
C THR A 236 -5.88 12.00 -4.20
N PRO A 237 -4.61 11.66 -4.49
CA PRO A 237 -3.81 10.85 -3.59
C PRO A 237 -3.83 11.39 -2.16
N ILE A 238 -3.93 10.50 -1.18
CA ILE A 238 -3.92 10.87 0.24
C ILE A 238 -2.48 10.98 0.70
N ASP A 239 -2.06 12.21 0.99
CA ASP A 239 -0.77 12.42 1.64
C ASP A 239 -0.85 11.96 3.09
N LEU A 240 0.03 11.02 3.45
CA LEU A 240 0.14 10.46 4.79
C LEU A 240 0.51 11.52 5.85
N GLN A 241 1.01 12.69 5.46
CA GLN A 241 1.27 13.81 6.36
C GLN A 241 0.03 14.66 6.62
N THR A 242 -0.81 14.89 5.60
CA THR A 242 -2.01 15.73 5.74
C THR A 242 -3.21 14.93 6.25
N THR A 243 -3.25 13.62 5.97
CA THR A 243 -4.23 12.63 6.44
C THR A 243 -5.69 12.90 6.05
N LYS A 244 -5.96 13.83 5.12
CA LYS A 244 -7.31 14.30 4.79
C LYS A 244 -7.52 14.44 3.30
N THR A 245 -8.65 13.94 2.80
CA THR A 245 -9.17 14.19 1.47
C THR A 245 -10.70 14.10 1.47
N ALA A 246 -11.35 14.29 0.31
CA ALA A 246 -12.78 14.08 0.14
C ALA A 246 -13.06 13.29 -1.15
N LEU A 247 -14.10 12.46 -1.10
CA LEU A 247 -14.61 11.73 -2.25
C LEU A 247 -15.99 12.27 -2.62
N GLN A 248 -16.19 12.56 -3.90
CA GLN A 248 -17.48 12.98 -4.42
C GLN A 248 -18.18 11.79 -5.05
N LEU A 249 -19.38 11.50 -4.57
CA LEU A 249 -20.27 10.48 -5.11
C LEU A 249 -21.40 11.15 -5.87
N HIS A 250 -21.65 10.67 -7.08
CA HIS A 250 -22.79 11.06 -7.90
C HIS A 250 -23.76 9.88 -7.94
N LEU A 251 -25.01 10.16 -7.59
CA LEU A 251 -26.09 9.19 -7.56
C LEU A 251 -27.05 9.54 -8.69
N ARG A 252 -27.48 8.54 -9.44
CA ARG A 252 -28.54 8.66 -10.43
C ARG A 252 -29.55 7.55 -10.24
N PHE A 253 -30.83 7.90 -10.21
CA PHE A 253 -31.91 6.93 -10.15
C PHE A 253 -32.79 7.09 -11.39
N ASP A 254 -32.88 6.02 -12.17
CA ASP A 254 -33.75 5.92 -13.33
C ASP A 254 -35.00 5.12 -12.93
N PRO A 255 -36.15 5.78 -12.70
CA PRO A 255 -37.35 5.11 -12.23
C PRO A 255 -38.00 4.27 -13.32
N ILE A 256 -38.68 3.19 -12.92
CA ILE A 256 -39.68 2.56 -13.78
C ILE A 256 -40.98 3.33 -13.61
N LYS A 257 -41.50 3.90 -14.70
CA LYS A 257 -42.73 4.72 -14.71
C LYS A 257 -42.59 5.92 -13.75
N ASN A 258 -43.56 6.12 -12.87
CA ASN A 258 -43.64 7.27 -11.96
C ASN A 258 -43.18 6.95 -10.53
N GLU A 259 -42.30 5.97 -10.34
CA GLU A 259 -41.72 5.67 -9.03
C GLU A 259 -40.90 6.87 -8.51
N LEU A 260 -40.95 7.06 -7.19
CA LEU A 260 -40.16 8.08 -6.51
C LEU A 260 -38.76 7.52 -6.18
N PRO A 261 -37.73 8.38 -6.16
CA PRO A 261 -36.39 7.94 -5.82
C PRO A 261 -36.33 7.35 -4.40
N PRO A 262 -35.41 6.40 -4.16
CA PRO A 262 -35.25 5.80 -2.85
C PRO A 262 -34.82 6.85 -1.81
N ARG A 263 -35.30 6.70 -0.58
CA ARG A 263 -34.82 7.51 0.54
C ARG A 263 -33.44 7.02 0.94
N LEU A 264 -32.44 7.90 0.87
CA LEU A 264 -31.09 7.62 1.36
C LEU A 264 -31.12 7.61 2.89
N SER A 265 -30.44 6.65 3.51
CA SER A 265 -30.47 6.49 4.98
C SER A 265 -29.10 6.72 5.59
N SER A 266 -28.10 5.96 5.18
CA SER A 266 -26.73 6.11 5.72
C SER A 266 -25.70 5.79 4.67
N LEU A 267 -24.49 6.30 4.88
CA LEU A 267 -23.32 5.93 4.11
C LEU A 267 -22.23 5.50 5.06
N LYS A 268 -21.66 4.32 4.82
CA LYS A 268 -20.48 3.83 5.52
C LYS A 268 -19.29 3.87 4.59
N CYS A 269 -18.18 4.39 5.06
CA CYS A 269 -16.91 4.42 4.34
C CYS A 269 -15.88 3.61 5.11
N ASN A 270 -15.37 2.56 4.48
CA ASN A 270 -14.28 1.75 5.03
C ASN A 270 -13.05 1.86 4.13
N LEU A 271 -11.87 1.88 4.72
CA LEU A 271 -10.59 1.73 4.03
C LEU A 271 -10.20 0.26 4.03
N ASN A 272 -10.13 -0.35 2.86
CA ASN A 272 -9.54 -1.66 2.66
C ASN A 272 -8.06 -1.51 2.29
N THR A 273 -7.20 -2.22 3.02
CA THR A 273 -5.76 -2.30 2.76
C THR A 273 -5.45 -3.71 2.28
N SER A 274 -4.94 -3.84 1.07
CA SER A 274 -4.60 -5.14 0.48
C SER A 274 -3.09 -5.23 0.30
N THR A 275 -2.47 -6.26 0.90
CA THR A 275 -1.05 -6.57 0.77
C THR A 275 -0.90 -7.86 -0.01
N PHE A 276 -0.47 -7.75 -1.26
CA PHE A 276 -0.21 -8.87 -2.15
C PHE A 276 1.25 -9.29 -2.00
N TYR A 277 1.49 -10.59 -1.84
CA TYR A 277 2.84 -11.13 -1.71
C TYR A 277 2.96 -12.46 -2.44
N ALA A 278 4.12 -12.70 -3.03
CA ALA A 278 4.35 -13.84 -3.90
C ALA A 278 5.79 -14.35 -3.84
N THR A 279 5.98 -15.63 -4.12
CA THR A 279 7.31 -16.26 -4.26
C THR A 279 7.85 -16.15 -5.68
N VAL A 280 6.98 -15.88 -6.65
CA VAL A 280 7.32 -15.53 -8.03
C VAL A 280 7.13 -14.03 -8.27
N PRO A 281 7.89 -13.41 -9.18
CA PRO A 281 7.68 -12.02 -9.52
C PRO A 281 6.28 -11.73 -10.07
N TRP A 282 5.71 -10.59 -9.69
CA TRP A 282 4.52 -10.02 -10.33
C TRP A 282 4.89 -9.46 -11.71
N GLU A 283 4.04 -9.68 -12.70
CA GLU A 283 4.22 -9.14 -14.06
C GLU A 283 3.32 -7.92 -14.31
N ASN A 284 2.34 -7.71 -13.44
CA ASN A 284 1.32 -6.66 -13.47
C ASN A 284 1.15 -6.03 -12.07
N TYR A 285 0.40 -4.92 -11.99
CA TYR A 285 -0.13 -4.48 -10.70
C TYR A 285 -1.13 -5.53 -10.20
N PRO A 286 -0.91 -6.10 -9.01
CA PRO A 286 -1.74 -7.19 -8.52
C PRO A 286 -3.12 -6.71 -8.08
N THR A 287 -4.10 -7.55 -8.35
CA THR A 287 -5.52 -7.38 -8.01
C THR A 287 -6.04 -8.67 -7.40
N GLN A 288 -7.24 -8.62 -6.80
CA GLN A 288 -7.87 -9.81 -6.24
C GLN A 288 -8.11 -10.92 -7.29
N ASN A 289 -8.30 -10.55 -8.55
CA ASN A 289 -8.50 -11.50 -9.65
C ASN A 289 -7.24 -12.31 -9.97
N ASP A 290 -6.06 -11.81 -9.60
CA ASP A 290 -4.80 -12.52 -9.79
C ASP A 290 -4.56 -13.61 -8.73
N ILE A 291 -5.40 -13.67 -7.68
CA ILE A 291 -5.32 -14.66 -6.62
C ILE A 291 -6.31 -15.79 -6.92
N THR A 292 -5.81 -16.87 -7.51
CA THR A 292 -6.63 -18.05 -7.80
C THR A 292 -6.46 -19.12 -6.71
N PRO A 293 -7.51 -19.86 -6.33
CA PRO A 293 -7.41 -20.92 -5.32
C PRO A 293 -6.42 -22.04 -5.66
N LEU A 294 -6.11 -22.21 -6.95
CA LEU A 294 -5.20 -23.22 -7.48
C LEU A 294 -3.74 -22.77 -7.49
N GLN A 295 -3.47 -21.47 -7.42
CA GLN A 295 -2.12 -20.91 -7.32
C GLN A 295 -1.68 -20.85 -5.86
N VAL A 296 -0.54 -21.46 -5.57
CA VAL A 296 0.06 -21.55 -4.22
C VAL A 296 1.28 -20.64 -4.06
N ASP A 297 1.64 -19.89 -5.11
CA ASP A 297 2.80 -19.00 -5.19
C ASP A 297 2.45 -17.52 -4.96
N ARG A 298 1.16 -17.20 -4.75
CA ARG A 298 0.62 -15.85 -4.59
C ARG A 298 -0.47 -15.83 -3.53
N GLU A 299 -0.42 -14.85 -2.63
CA GLU A 299 -1.42 -14.64 -1.60
C GLU A 299 -1.73 -13.13 -1.44
N VAL A 300 -2.86 -12.85 -0.81
CA VAL A 300 -3.27 -11.50 -0.42
C VAL A 300 -3.69 -11.49 1.04
N TYR A 301 -3.21 -10.50 1.77
CA TYR A 301 -3.67 -10.17 3.12
C TYR A 301 -4.47 -8.88 3.08
N GLU A 302 -5.72 -8.94 3.50
CA GLU A 302 -6.63 -7.79 3.52
C GLU A 302 -6.97 -7.37 4.95
N LYS A 303 -7.00 -6.05 5.16
CA LYS A 303 -7.47 -5.46 6.41
C LYS A 303 -8.38 -4.29 6.14
N THR A 304 -9.60 -4.38 6.68
CA THR A 304 -10.60 -3.32 6.58
C THR A 304 -10.63 -2.48 7.85
N MET A 305 -10.70 -1.17 7.68
CA MET A 305 -10.81 -0.17 8.75
C MET A 305 -12.00 0.74 8.48
N SER A 306 -12.86 0.96 9.47
CA SER A 306 -13.93 1.94 9.33
C SER A 306 -13.39 3.37 9.46
N LEU A 307 -13.72 4.24 8.51
CA LEU A 307 -13.30 5.65 8.50
C LEU A 307 -14.42 6.57 8.98
N SER A 308 -15.60 6.45 8.37
CA SER A 308 -16.72 7.35 8.65
C SER A 308 -18.08 6.70 8.39
N SER A 309 -19.09 7.26 9.06
CA SER A 309 -20.50 6.95 8.82
C SER A 309 -21.27 8.26 8.76
N LEU A 310 -22.02 8.48 7.68
CA LEU A 310 -22.81 9.69 7.46
C LEU A 310 -24.30 9.36 7.45
N ASP A 311 -25.13 10.24 8.03
CA ASP A 311 -26.57 10.23 7.83
C ASP A 311 -26.89 10.97 6.52
N LEU A 312 -27.63 10.30 5.63
CA LEU A 312 -28.02 10.86 4.33
C LEU A 312 -29.51 11.18 4.25
N SER A 313 -30.23 11.11 5.37
CA SER A 313 -31.67 11.39 5.43
C SER A 313 -32.07 12.79 4.91
N SER A 314 -31.16 13.75 4.97
CA SER A 314 -31.35 15.13 4.52
C SER A 314 -31.00 15.37 3.05
N VAL A 315 -30.33 14.42 2.39
CA VAL A 315 -29.95 14.54 0.98
C VAL A 315 -31.21 14.54 0.12
N LYS A 316 -31.33 15.56 -0.73
CA LYS A 316 -32.47 15.72 -1.63
C LYS A 316 -32.09 15.25 -3.03
N TRP A 317 -33.02 14.54 -3.64
CA TRP A 317 -32.96 14.21 -5.05
C TRP A 317 -33.42 15.40 -5.87
N GLU A 318 -32.65 15.73 -6.90
CA GLU A 318 -33.01 16.71 -7.91
C GLU A 318 -33.56 15.95 -9.12
N LYS A 319 -34.72 16.37 -9.60
CA LYS A 319 -35.36 15.76 -10.77
C LYS A 319 -34.73 16.35 -12.03
N LEU A 320 -34.14 15.50 -12.87
CA LEU A 320 -33.66 15.92 -14.18
C LEU A 320 -34.84 16.14 -15.12
N PRO A 321 -34.81 17.20 -15.95
CA PRO A 321 -35.83 17.41 -16.97
C PRO A 321 -35.79 16.27 -17.98
N SER A 322 -36.96 15.78 -18.37
CA SER A 322 -37.07 14.79 -19.43
C SER A 322 -36.65 15.39 -20.77
N PHE A 323 -36.31 14.54 -21.74
CA PHE A 323 -35.95 15.01 -23.08
C PHE A 323 -37.06 15.85 -23.72
N SER A 324 -38.33 15.48 -23.50
CA SER A 324 -39.48 16.24 -24.02
C SER A 324 -39.54 17.66 -23.43
N ALA A 325 -39.22 17.84 -22.14
CA ALA A 325 -39.17 19.13 -21.48
C ALA A 325 -38.00 20.00 -22.00
N ILE A 326 -36.85 19.38 -22.29
CA ILE A 326 -35.70 20.06 -22.90
C ILE A 326 -36.02 20.48 -24.34
N TYR A 327 -36.65 19.59 -25.12
CA TYR A 327 -37.02 19.84 -26.51
C TYR A 327 -38.08 20.94 -26.65
N GLN A 328 -39.12 20.91 -25.82
CA GLN A 328 -40.12 22.00 -25.75
C GLN A 328 -39.52 23.32 -25.25
N GLY A 329 -38.51 23.27 -24.38
CA GLY A 329 -37.75 24.46 -23.96
C GLY A 329 -36.93 25.08 -25.09
N LYS A 330 -36.32 24.27 -25.95
CA LYS A 330 -35.59 24.74 -27.14
C LYS A 330 -36.52 25.32 -28.21
N LEU A 331 -37.65 24.66 -28.49
CA LEU A 331 -38.66 25.17 -29.43
C LEU A 331 -39.30 26.50 -29.00
N LYS A 332 -39.25 26.85 -27.70
CA LYS A 332 -39.75 28.14 -27.20
C LYS A 332 -38.72 29.27 -27.26
N ASN A 333 -37.43 28.95 -27.45
CA ASN A 333 -36.33 29.92 -27.43
C ASN A 333 -35.74 30.19 -28.82
N ASP A 334 -35.90 29.27 -29.78
CA ASP A 334 -35.46 29.47 -31.16
C ASP A 334 -36.66 29.74 -32.07
N ASP A 335 -36.69 30.95 -32.63
CA ASP A 335 -37.62 31.35 -33.69
C ASP A 335 -37.13 30.70 -35.00
N GLU A 336 -37.90 29.71 -35.45
CA GLU A 336 -37.90 29.09 -36.78
C GLU A 336 -36.68 28.24 -37.26
N SER A 337 -37.04 27.03 -37.70
CA SER A 337 -36.46 26.26 -38.83
C SER A 337 -35.22 25.36 -38.60
N ASP A 338 -35.41 24.22 -37.94
CA ASP A 338 -34.97 22.91 -38.49
C ASP A 338 -35.65 21.73 -37.74
N ALA A 339 -36.88 21.38 -38.14
CA ALA A 339 -37.62 20.26 -37.57
C ALA A 339 -37.55 19.04 -38.50
N SER A 340 -36.38 18.39 -38.57
CA SER A 340 -36.19 17.15 -39.35
C SER A 340 -36.11 15.88 -38.51
N PHE A 341 -36.37 15.95 -37.20
CA PHE A 341 -36.35 14.78 -36.32
C PHE A 341 -37.69 14.59 -35.60
N ILE A 342 -38.54 13.68 -36.10
CA ILE A 342 -39.74 13.20 -35.43
C ILE A 342 -39.41 11.83 -34.83
N PRO A 343 -39.15 11.72 -33.52
CA PRO A 343 -38.92 10.43 -32.88
C PRO A 343 -40.19 9.57 -32.88
N SER A 344 -40.03 8.25 -32.94
CA SER A 344 -41.14 7.31 -32.80
C SER A 344 -41.72 7.33 -31.39
N GLU A 345 -42.97 6.89 -31.23
CA GLU A 345 -43.71 6.91 -29.96
C GLU A 345 -42.97 6.14 -28.84
N GLU A 346 -42.35 5.00 -29.17
CA GLU A 346 -41.51 4.22 -28.25
C GLU A 346 -40.21 4.95 -27.85
N GLN A 347 -39.62 5.74 -28.76
CA GLN A 347 -38.45 6.58 -28.44
C GLN A 347 -38.84 7.78 -27.58
N ILE A 348 -40.02 8.37 -27.80
CA ILE A 348 -40.54 9.46 -26.98
C ILE A 348 -40.79 8.96 -25.55
N GLU A 349 -41.46 7.81 -25.37
CA GLU A 349 -41.70 7.24 -24.03
C GLU A 349 -40.40 6.87 -23.30
N SER A 350 -39.39 6.36 -24.02
CA SER A 350 -38.06 6.10 -23.48
C SER A 350 -37.33 7.39 -23.06
N TRP A 351 -37.45 8.47 -23.82
CA TRP A 351 -36.76 9.73 -23.56
C TRP A 351 -37.52 10.67 -22.61
N ASP A 352 -38.81 10.41 -22.40
CA ASP A 352 -39.65 11.15 -21.47
C ASP A 352 -39.55 10.65 -20.01
N GLN A 353 -38.80 9.57 -19.78
CA GLN A 353 -38.47 9.10 -18.44
C GLN A 353 -37.62 10.13 -17.69
N CYS A 354 -38.16 10.61 -16.57
CA CYS A 354 -37.47 11.56 -15.71
C CYS A 354 -36.48 10.82 -14.80
N SER A 355 -35.20 11.13 -14.88
CA SER A 355 -34.19 10.66 -13.94
C SER A 355 -34.10 11.56 -12.71
N TYR A 356 -33.55 11.03 -11.62
CA TYR A 356 -33.24 11.80 -10.41
C TYR A 356 -31.75 11.73 -10.11
N THR A 357 -31.15 12.83 -9.66
CA THR A 357 -29.74 12.89 -9.29
C THR A 357 -29.53 13.43 -7.89
N ALA A 358 -28.47 12.98 -7.23
CA ALA A 358 -28.01 13.55 -5.97
C ALA A 358 -26.48 13.48 -5.90
N THR A 359 -25.85 14.41 -5.19
CA THR A 359 -24.40 14.41 -4.97
C THR A 359 -24.12 14.33 -3.48
N VAL A 360 -23.19 13.47 -3.07
CA VAL A 360 -22.77 13.28 -1.68
C VAL A 360 -21.26 13.46 -1.59
N THR A 361 -20.82 14.33 -0.68
CA THR A 361 -19.39 14.49 -0.37
C THR A 361 -19.03 13.68 0.86
N VAL A 362 -18.09 12.75 0.72
CA VAL A 362 -17.62 11.86 1.79
C VAL A 362 -16.26 12.36 2.29
N PRO A 363 -16.15 12.87 3.53
CA PRO A 363 -14.86 13.23 4.10
C PRO A 363 -14.07 11.97 4.45
N ILE A 364 -12.79 11.95 4.05
CA ILE A 364 -11.86 10.86 4.29
C ILE A 364 -10.77 11.40 5.20
N ILE A 365 -10.72 10.89 6.44
CA ILE A 365 -9.76 11.31 7.45
C ILE A 365 -9.08 10.04 7.97
N LEU A 366 -7.77 9.94 7.78
CA LEU A 366 -6.99 8.82 8.29
C LEU A 366 -6.74 9.00 9.80
N PRO A 367 -6.79 7.92 10.60
CA PRO A 367 -6.49 7.98 12.02
C PRO A 367 -5.00 8.26 12.25
N SER A 368 -4.70 9.24 13.10
CA SER A 368 -3.32 9.69 13.39
C SER A 368 -2.45 8.70 14.16
N LYS A 369 -3.03 7.64 14.74
CA LYS A 369 -2.33 6.64 15.57
C LYS A 369 -1.86 5.41 14.79
N LYS A 370 -2.00 5.41 13.46
CA LYS A 370 -1.68 4.26 12.62
C LYS A 370 -0.56 4.62 11.65
N ASP A 371 0.46 3.77 11.60
CA ASP A 371 1.53 3.82 10.60
C ASP A 371 0.99 3.29 9.25
N PHE A 372 0.46 4.20 8.43
CA PHE A 372 0.16 3.90 7.03
C PHE A 372 1.44 3.91 6.20
N LEU A 373 1.45 3.13 5.12
CA LEU A 373 2.54 3.11 4.14
C LEU A 373 2.06 3.70 2.82
N PRO A 374 2.95 4.31 2.02
CA PRO A 374 2.60 4.70 0.67
C PRO A 374 2.21 3.47 -0.15
N THR A 375 1.39 3.65 -1.17
CA THR A 375 1.13 2.64 -2.18
C THR A 375 2.45 2.30 -2.87
N PHE A 376 2.80 1.01 -2.95
CA PHE A 376 4.03 0.57 -3.59
C PHE A 376 3.87 -0.78 -4.27
N HIS A 377 4.72 -1.01 -5.26
CA HIS A 377 4.74 -2.25 -6.03
C HIS A 377 6.18 -2.68 -6.25
N SER A 378 6.57 -3.83 -5.69
CA SER A 378 7.87 -4.47 -5.93
C SER A 378 7.64 -5.82 -6.63
N CYS A 379 8.73 -6.47 -7.05
CA CYS A 379 8.66 -7.78 -7.70
C CYS A 379 7.87 -8.81 -6.89
N SER A 380 8.01 -8.84 -5.55
CA SER A 380 7.41 -9.88 -4.70
C SER A 380 6.27 -9.36 -3.84
N VAL A 381 6.27 -8.08 -3.46
CA VAL A 381 5.30 -7.50 -2.52
C VAL A 381 4.71 -6.21 -3.07
N SER A 382 3.41 -6.04 -2.91
CA SER A 382 2.66 -4.86 -3.32
C SER A 382 1.63 -4.51 -2.26
N ARG A 383 1.47 -3.22 -1.94
CA ARG A 383 0.40 -2.75 -1.06
C ARG A 383 -0.42 -1.67 -1.76
N SER A 384 -1.73 -1.85 -1.78
CA SER A 384 -2.69 -0.92 -2.36
C SER A 384 -3.89 -0.71 -1.43
N TYR A 385 -4.65 0.34 -1.70
CA TYR A 385 -5.75 0.80 -0.86
C TYR A 385 -7.00 1.06 -1.70
N ALA A 386 -8.16 0.78 -1.11
CA ALA A 386 -9.46 1.11 -1.69
C ALA A 386 -10.44 1.60 -0.61
N LEU A 387 -11.36 2.47 -0.99
CA LEU A 387 -12.47 2.90 -0.17
C LEU A 387 -13.71 2.10 -0.54
N ASP A 388 -14.16 1.27 0.38
CA ASP A 388 -15.41 0.55 0.26
C ASP A 388 -16.53 1.40 0.84
N ILE A 389 -17.34 1.96 -0.07
CA ILE A 389 -18.51 2.76 0.23
C ILE A 389 -19.73 1.85 0.24
N SER A 390 -20.53 1.91 1.30
CA SER A 390 -21.83 1.24 1.39
C SER A 390 -22.93 2.26 1.60
N LEU A 391 -23.78 2.43 0.58
CA LEU A 391 -24.92 3.33 0.56
C LEU A 391 -26.20 2.59 0.96
N GLY A 392 -26.70 2.90 2.16
CA GLY A 392 -28.01 2.46 2.64
C GLY A 392 -29.14 3.28 2.02
N HIS A 393 -30.18 2.60 1.56
CA HIS A 393 -31.35 3.22 0.95
C HIS A 393 -32.63 2.42 1.23
N ARG A 394 -33.78 3.07 1.08
CA ARG A 394 -35.10 2.46 1.28
C ARG A 394 -36.10 2.94 0.25
N MET A 395 -36.78 2.01 -0.40
CA MET A 395 -37.88 2.34 -1.31
C MET A 395 -39.09 2.85 -0.54
N SER A 396 -39.68 3.95 -1.00
CA SER A 396 -40.87 4.56 -0.39
C SER A 396 -42.09 3.63 -0.40
N SER A 397 -42.15 2.72 -1.37
CA SER A 397 -43.21 1.73 -1.56
C SER A 397 -42.99 0.41 -0.79
N SER A 398 -41.88 0.27 -0.06
CA SER A 398 -41.54 -0.97 0.66
C SER A 398 -41.97 -0.93 2.13
N SER A 399 -42.91 -1.80 2.51
CA SER A 399 -43.44 -1.94 3.87
C SER A 399 -42.51 -2.71 4.83
N GLY A 400 -41.40 -3.26 4.34
CA GLY A 400 -40.44 -4.05 5.12
C GLY A 400 -39.54 -3.19 6.02
N LEU A 401 -39.14 -3.75 7.17
CA LEU A 401 -38.27 -3.13 8.18
C LEU A 401 -36.77 -3.09 7.78
N CYS A 402 -36.37 -3.82 6.74
CA CYS A 402 -34.97 -3.95 6.35
C CYS A 402 -34.62 -2.97 5.23
N GLY A 403 -33.64 -2.09 5.46
CA GLY A 403 -33.06 -1.24 4.42
C GLY A 403 -32.20 -2.06 3.45
N SER A 404 -32.12 -1.61 2.20
CA SER A 404 -31.22 -2.17 1.19
C SER A 404 -29.91 -1.38 1.18
N SER A 405 -28.84 -1.99 0.68
CA SER A 405 -27.56 -1.30 0.52
C SER A 405 -26.93 -1.61 -0.84
N THR A 406 -26.25 -0.61 -1.40
CA THR A 406 -25.43 -0.74 -2.61
C THR A 406 -24.00 -0.39 -2.25
N SER A 407 -23.02 -1.12 -2.78
CA SER A 407 -21.61 -0.88 -2.52
C SER A 407 -20.83 -0.46 -3.77
N LEU A 408 -19.88 0.45 -3.58
CA LEU A 408 -18.91 0.91 -4.57
C LEU A 408 -17.52 0.86 -3.93
N SER A 409 -16.56 0.21 -4.60
CA SER A 409 -15.16 0.21 -4.17
C SER A 409 -14.39 1.19 -5.05
N VAL A 410 -13.69 2.14 -4.45
CA VAL A 410 -12.94 3.20 -5.16
C VAL A 410 -11.46 3.08 -4.81
N PRO A 411 -10.56 2.80 -5.78
CA PRO A 411 -9.14 2.71 -5.49
C PRO A 411 -8.58 4.06 -5.04
N VAL A 412 -7.65 4.05 -4.08
CA VAL A 412 -7.00 5.26 -3.57
C VAL A 412 -5.50 5.06 -3.49
N GLU A 413 -4.76 6.10 -3.85
CA GLU A 413 -3.31 6.12 -3.73
C GLU A 413 -2.90 6.80 -2.42
N MET A 414 -2.08 6.11 -1.63
CA MET A 414 -1.45 6.68 -0.44
C MET A 414 -0.06 7.17 -0.84
N VAL A 415 0.28 8.41 -0.52
CA VAL A 415 1.56 9.01 -0.89
C VAL A 415 2.26 9.60 0.32
N TYR A 416 3.59 9.60 0.29
CA TYR A 416 4.40 10.30 1.27
C TYR A 416 5.18 11.40 0.58
N SER A 417 4.99 12.65 1.01
CA SER A 417 5.60 13.83 0.38
C SER A 417 7.06 14.10 0.78
N GLY A 418 7.67 13.27 1.65
CA GLY A 418 9.03 13.46 2.13
C GLY A 418 9.15 14.51 3.24
N LYS A 419 10.36 14.72 3.78
CA LYS A 419 10.62 15.79 4.75
C LYS A 419 10.83 17.11 4.00
N GLN A 420 10.13 18.17 4.41
CA GLN A 420 10.35 19.53 3.90
C GLN A 420 11.64 20.15 4.44
#